data_AF-A0A8K0P7M1-F1
#
_entry.id   AF-A0A8K0P7M1-F1
#
_cell.length_a   1.000
_cell.length_b   1.000
_cell.length_c   1.000
_cell.angle_alpha   90.00
_cell.angle_beta   90.00
_cell.angle_gamma   90.00
#
_symmetry.space_group_name_H-M   'P 1'
#
loop_
_entity.id
_entity.type
_entity.pdbx_description
1 polymer ?
#
loop_
_entity_poly.entity_id
_entity_poly.type
_entity_poly.pdbx_seq_one_letter_code
_entity_poly.pdbx_strand_id
1 'polypeptide(L)'
;VQVGIHELLGHGSGKKFNRNEKGEFNFDIETVINPLTNEKIKSWFEPGETHDTKFTNMGSTYEECRAESVGLYLSLEKDILKIFGYEGEEADDIMYVNWLSLVWTGMGKALEMYQPETKSWLQAHSQARFVITQVLLEAGEGLVKIEETEGGKNLLLTLDRTKLQTVYITTGDVDSLFSMYSKYSEVSDEGKYPWATWREIVMAHKQPRKMFVQANTFIEGDEVKLKNYESSPEGVIQSWIDRFPDASIDEILEALYEKDICYYK
;
A
#
# COMPACT_ATOMS: atom_id res chain seq x y z
N VAL A 1 -4.57 -6.85 12.88
CA VAL A 1 -5.51 -7.38 11.87
C VAL A 1 -5.03 -7.08 10.46
N GLN A 2 -5.12 -5.83 9.96
CA GLN A 2 -4.82 -5.48 8.54
C GLN A 2 -3.50 -6.05 8.02
N VAL A 3 -2.37 -5.74 8.69
CA VAL A 3 -1.04 -6.21 8.26
C VAL A 3 -0.98 -7.74 8.17
N GLY A 4 -1.49 -8.46 9.18
CA GLY A 4 -1.46 -9.92 9.17
C GLY A 4 -2.26 -10.53 8.01
N ILE A 5 -3.41 -9.94 7.68
CA ILE A 5 -4.22 -10.39 6.53
C ILE A 5 -3.56 -9.99 5.21
N HIS A 6 -3.13 -8.73 5.09
CA HIS A 6 -2.47 -8.17 3.90
C HIS A 6 -1.26 -9.02 3.48
N GLU A 7 -0.37 -9.34 4.42
CA GLU A 7 0.83 -10.13 4.12
C GLU A 7 0.49 -11.60 3.82
N LEU A 8 -0.29 -12.26 4.68
CA LEU A 8 -0.51 -13.71 4.57
C LEU A 8 -1.55 -14.06 3.51
N LEU A 9 -2.69 -13.39 3.52
CA LEU A 9 -3.84 -13.72 2.69
C LEU A 9 -4.01 -12.76 1.52
N GLY A 10 -3.50 -11.53 1.62
CA GLY A 10 -3.31 -10.64 0.48
C GLY A 10 -2.23 -11.24 -0.41
N HIS A 11 -0.96 -10.93 -0.16
CA HIS A 11 0.17 -11.38 -0.99
C HIS A 11 0.29 -12.90 -1.15
N GLY A 12 -0.03 -13.67 -0.10
CA GLY A 12 0.03 -15.14 -0.16
C GLY A 12 -1.11 -15.82 -0.93
N SER A 13 -2.11 -15.07 -1.43
CA SER A 13 -3.18 -15.61 -2.27
C SER A 13 -3.04 -15.22 -3.74
N GLY A 14 -3.73 -15.95 -4.61
CA GLY A 14 -3.73 -15.73 -6.06
C GLY A 14 -2.76 -16.68 -6.78
N LYS A 15 -3.29 -17.40 -7.77
CA LYS A 15 -2.48 -18.29 -8.62
C LYS A 15 -2.16 -17.58 -9.93
N LYS A 16 -0.87 -17.49 -10.26
CA LYS A 16 -0.42 -17.05 -11.59
C LYS A 16 -0.53 -18.21 -12.57
N PHE A 17 -1.18 -17.98 -13.70
CA PHE A 17 -1.22 -18.93 -14.80
C PHE A 17 0.05 -18.77 -15.64
N ASN A 18 0.80 -19.85 -15.80
CA ASN A 18 2.08 -19.84 -16.52
C ASN A 18 2.13 -20.98 -17.53
N ARG A 19 2.86 -20.75 -18.62
CA ARG A 19 3.30 -21.76 -19.58
C ARG A 19 4.81 -21.95 -19.46
N ASN A 20 5.26 -23.20 -19.36
CA ASN A 20 6.68 -23.52 -19.26
C ASN A 20 7.35 -23.62 -20.64
N GLU A 21 8.69 -23.76 -20.68
CA GLU A 21 9.47 -23.86 -21.94
C GLU A 21 9.08 -25.06 -22.81
N LYS A 22 8.47 -26.10 -22.23
CA LYS A 22 7.96 -27.28 -22.96
C LYS A 22 6.55 -27.08 -23.50
N GLY A 23 5.94 -25.93 -23.23
CA GLY A 23 4.60 -25.56 -23.64
C GLY A 23 3.48 -26.07 -22.73
N GLU A 24 3.80 -26.63 -21.55
CA GLU A 24 2.84 -27.14 -20.58
C GLU A 24 2.32 -26.03 -19.66
N PHE A 25 1.03 -26.06 -19.33
CA PHE A 25 0.38 -25.10 -18.45
C PHE A 25 0.36 -25.58 -17.00
N ASN A 26 0.50 -24.65 -16.05
CA ASN A 26 0.34 -24.96 -14.61
C ASN A 26 -1.13 -24.97 -14.14
N PHE A 27 -2.08 -24.97 -15.08
CA PHE A 27 -3.52 -24.99 -14.87
C PHE A 27 -4.20 -25.77 -16.00
N ASP A 28 -5.46 -26.15 -15.80
CA ASP A 28 -6.24 -26.84 -16.82
C ASP A 28 -6.86 -25.82 -17.79
N ILE A 29 -6.27 -25.69 -18.98
CA ILE A 29 -6.71 -24.76 -20.02
C ILE A 29 -8.10 -25.11 -20.60
N GLU A 30 -8.56 -26.34 -20.44
CA GLU A 30 -9.83 -26.80 -20.98
C GLU A 30 -10.99 -26.54 -20.01
N THR A 31 -10.74 -26.65 -18.70
CA THR A 31 -11.80 -26.53 -17.69
C THR A 31 -11.84 -25.20 -16.95
N VAL A 32 -10.73 -24.45 -16.88
CA VAL A 32 -10.70 -23.17 -16.17
C VAL A 32 -11.37 -22.09 -17.00
N ILE A 33 -12.39 -21.45 -16.42
CA ILE A 33 -13.18 -20.38 -17.03
C ILE A 33 -12.89 -19.05 -16.34
N ASN A 34 -12.73 -17.99 -17.13
CA ASN A 34 -12.66 -16.62 -16.63
C ASN A 34 -14.06 -16.20 -16.15
N PRO A 35 -14.25 -15.90 -14.85
CA PRO A 35 -15.58 -15.58 -14.30
C PRO A 35 -16.15 -14.24 -14.80
N LEU A 36 -15.33 -13.36 -15.39
CA LEU A 36 -15.76 -12.03 -15.87
C LEU A 36 -16.30 -12.09 -17.29
N THR A 37 -15.67 -12.89 -18.15
CA THR A 37 -16.06 -13.06 -19.56
C THR A 37 -16.89 -14.31 -19.78
N ASN A 38 -16.88 -15.23 -18.82
CA ASN A 38 -17.43 -16.58 -18.93
C ASN A 38 -16.83 -17.39 -20.11
N GLU A 39 -15.59 -17.07 -20.49
CA GLU A 39 -14.84 -17.72 -21.57
C GLU A 39 -13.60 -18.45 -21.02
N LYS A 40 -12.95 -19.29 -21.86
CA LYS A 40 -11.65 -19.88 -21.53
C LYS A 40 -10.57 -18.82 -21.31
N ILE A 41 -9.55 -19.17 -20.51
CA ILE A 41 -8.37 -18.33 -20.30
C ILE A 41 -7.61 -18.15 -21.62
N LYS A 42 -7.34 -16.90 -21.99
CA LYS A 42 -6.64 -16.50 -23.24
C LYS A 42 -5.26 -15.87 -22.99
N SER A 43 -4.91 -15.61 -21.73
CA SER A 43 -3.68 -14.93 -21.34
C SER A 43 -3.02 -15.61 -20.14
N TRP A 44 -1.68 -15.64 -20.12
CA TRP A 44 -0.84 -16.24 -19.09
C TRP A 44 0.57 -15.60 -19.15
N PHE A 45 1.42 -15.98 -18.21
CA PHE A 45 2.86 -15.68 -18.26
C PHE A 45 3.58 -16.74 -19.10
N GLU A 46 4.41 -16.27 -20.02
CA GLU A 46 5.32 -17.06 -20.85
C GLU A 46 6.66 -17.30 -20.14
N PRO A 47 7.51 -18.22 -20.63
CA PRO A 47 8.80 -18.50 -20.02
C PRO A 47 9.67 -17.25 -19.86
N GLY A 48 10.16 -17.03 -18.63
CA GLY A 48 10.99 -15.87 -18.28
C GLY A 48 10.21 -14.60 -17.94
N GLU A 49 8.89 -14.56 -18.16
CA GLU A 49 8.06 -13.43 -17.74
C GLU A 49 7.78 -13.52 -16.24
N THR A 50 7.98 -12.39 -15.55
CA THR A 50 7.60 -12.21 -14.15
C THR A 50 6.52 -11.15 -14.03
N HIS A 51 5.94 -11.05 -12.84
CA HIS A 51 5.01 -9.96 -12.53
C HIS A 51 5.63 -8.59 -12.79
N ASP A 52 6.88 -8.38 -12.38
CA ASP A 52 7.53 -7.08 -12.50
C ASP A 52 7.88 -6.76 -13.96
N THR A 53 8.23 -7.76 -14.78
CA THR A 53 8.50 -7.52 -16.21
C THR A 53 7.21 -7.25 -16.99
N LYS A 54 6.09 -7.88 -16.62
CA LYS A 54 4.78 -7.66 -17.27
C LYS A 54 4.13 -6.35 -16.85
N PHE A 55 4.12 -6.08 -15.55
CA PHE A 55 3.38 -4.95 -14.98
C PHE A 55 4.22 -3.69 -14.80
N THR A 56 5.55 -3.79 -14.92
CA THR A 56 6.49 -2.67 -14.92
C THR A 56 6.30 -1.75 -13.70
N ASN A 57 6.14 -0.46 -13.91
CA ASN A 57 5.93 0.54 -12.85
C ASN A 57 4.59 0.39 -12.11
N MET A 58 3.60 -0.28 -12.69
CA MET A 58 2.29 -0.49 -12.06
C MET A 58 2.23 -1.75 -11.20
N GLY A 59 3.21 -2.66 -11.34
CA GLY A 59 3.19 -3.96 -10.66
C GLY A 59 3.04 -3.82 -9.16
N SER A 60 3.97 -3.11 -8.51
CA SER A 60 3.95 -2.97 -7.06
C SER A 60 2.64 -2.33 -6.56
N THR A 61 2.25 -1.19 -7.10
CA THR A 61 1.04 -0.47 -6.66
C THR A 61 -0.23 -1.31 -6.83
N TYR A 62 -0.36 -2.05 -7.93
CA TYR A 62 -1.51 -2.90 -8.15
C TYR A 62 -1.58 -4.06 -7.14
N GLU A 63 -0.45 -4.72 -6.91
CA GLU A 63 -0.37 -5.84 -5.96
C GLU A 63 -0.62 -5.38 -4.52
N GLU A 64 -0.12 -4.21 -4.13
CA GLU A 64 -0.43 -3.57 -2.85
C GLU A 64 -1.93 -3.26 -2.72
N CYS A 65 -2.55 -2.74 -3.78
CA CYS A 65 -3.98 -2.47 -3.81
C CYS A 65 -4.80 -3.74 -3.63
N ARG A 66 -4.40 -4.84 -4.27
CA ARG A 66 -5.04 -6.15 -4.11
C ARG A 66 -4.91 -6.62 -2.67
N ALA A 67 -3.70 -6.59 -2.10
CA ALA A 67 -3.45 -7.09 -0.75
C ALA A 67 -4.15 -6.25 0.34
N GLU A 68 -4.12 -4.92 0.24
CA GLU A 68 -4.89 -4.01 1.10
C GLU A 68 -6.41 -4.27 1.01
N SER A 69 -6.92 -4.49 -0.20
CA SER A 69 -8.34 -4.80 -0.43
C SER A 69 -8.75 -6.14 0.17
N VAL A 70 -7.90 -7.17 0.07
CA VAL A 70 -8.12 -8.46 0.77
C VAL A 70 -8.13 -8.25 2.28
N GLY A 71 -7.23 -7.42 2.80
CA GLY A 71 -7.21 -7.02 4.21
C GLY A 71 -8.54 -6.42 4.68
N LEU A 72 -9.09 -5.47 3.91
CA LEU A 72 -10.39 -4.87 4.20
C LEU A 72 -11.53 -5.88 4.10
N TYR A 73 -11.58 -6.63 3.00
CA TYR A 73 -12.65 -7.60 2.73
C TYR A 73 -12.72 -8.67 3.82
N LEU A 74 -11.59 -9.31 4.13
CA LEU A 74 -11.54 -10.36 5.14
C LEU A 74 -11.65 -9.82 6.57
N SER A 75 -11.41 -8.52 6.81
CA SER A 75 -11.70 -7.92 8.12
C SER A 75 -13.20 -7.85 8.46
N LEU A 76 -14.08 -8.08 7.47
CA LEU A 76 -15.52 -8.21 7.68
C LEU A 76 -15.90 -9.56 8.32
N GLU A 77 -15.03 -10.57 8.22
CA GLU A 77 -15.26 -11.92 8.74
C GLU A 77 -14.95 -12.00 10.24
N LYS A 78 -15.99 -12.25 11.04
CA LYS A 78 -15.88 -12.28 12.51
C LYS A 78 -14.93 -13.36 13.03
N ASP A 79 -14.86 -14.50 12.35
CA ASP A 79 -13.95 -15.58 12.72
C ASP A 79 -12.48 -15.16 12.56
N ILE A 80 -12.17 -14.31 11.58
CA ILE A 80 -10.81 -13.77 11.41
C ILE A 80 -10.49 -12.82 12.56
N LEU A 81 -11.38 -11.91 12.93
CA LEU A 81 -11.18 -11.00 14.06
C LEU A 81 -11.00 -11.76 15.39
N LYS A 82 -11.73 -12.87 15.56
CA LYS A 82 -11.60 -13.77 16.70
C LYS A 82 -10.21 -14.41 16.78
N ILE A 83 -9.59 -14.79 15.66
CA ILE A 83 -8.20 -15.28 15.63
C ILE A 83 -7.23 -14.23 16.16
N PHE A 84 -7.48 -12.94 15.89
CA PHE A 84 -6.70 -11.83 16.43
C PHE A 84 -7.07 -11.47 17.88
N GLY A 85 -8.02 -12.17 18.50
CA GLY A 85 -8.42 -11.99 19.90
C GLY A 85 -9.55 -10.99 20.12
N TYR A 86 -10.28 -10.58 19.07
CA TYR A 86 -11.36 -9.60 19.16
C TYR A 86 -12.73 -10.23 18.88
N GLU A 87 -13.71 -9.95 19.74
CA GLU A 87 -15.10 -10.42 19.60
C GLU A 87 -16.10 -9.30 19.95
N GLY A 88 -17.37 -9.48 19.57
CA GLY A 88 -18.45 -8.55 19.91
C GLY A 88 -18.26 -7.14 19.36
N GLU A 89 -18.63 -6.14 20.15
CA GLU A 89 -18.57 -4.71 19.79
C GLU A 89 -17.14 -4.23 19.51
N GLU A 90 -16.14 -4.76 20.23
CA GLU A 90 -14.73 -4.44 19.98
C GLU A 90 -14.30 -4.89 18.58
N ALA A 91 -14.75 -6.07 18.14
CA ALA A 91 -14.50 -6.54 16.78
C ALA A 91 -15.18 -5.64 15.73
N ASP A 92 -16.39 -5.15 16.00
CA ASP A 92 -17.07 -4.16 15.13
C ASP A 92 -16.29 -2.85 15.04
N ASP A 93 -15.73 -2.37 16.15
CA ASP A 93 -14.90 -1.16 16.20
C ASP A 93 -13.58 -1.33 15.46
N ILE A 94 -12.87 -2.44 15.67
CA ILE A 94 -11.62 -2.73 14.95
C ILE A 94 -11.87 -2.80 13.45
N MET A 95 -12.95 -3.46 13.02
CA MET A 95 -13.37 -3.50 11.61
C MET A 95 -13.63 -2.09 11.09
N TYR A 96 -14.46 -1.29 11.78
CA TYR A 96 -14.77 0.07 11.35
C TYR A 96 -13.52 0.96 11.27
N VAL A 97 -12.67 0.95 12.29
CA VAL A 97 -11.44 1.76 12.34
C VAL A 97 -10.45 1.30 11.28
N ASN A 98 -10.38 0.01 10.96
CA ASN A 98 -9.54 -0.50 9.87
C ASN A 98 -9.91 0.15 8.53
N TRP A 99 -11.21 0.10 8.18
CA TRP A 99 -11.72 0.73 6.97
C TRP A 99 -11.54 2.25 7.01
N LEU A 100 -11.94 2.91 8.09
CA LEU A 100 -11.84 4.36 8.24
C LEU A 100 -10.39 4.84 8.08
N SER A 101 -9.45 4.18 8.76
CA SER A 101 -8.02 4.53 8.72
C SER A 101 -7.43 4.40 7.33
N LEU A 102 -7.80 3.34 6.58
CA LEU A 102 -7.29 3.13 5.24
C LEU A 102 -7.82 4.18 4.26
N VAL A 103 -9.14 4.41 4.26
CA VAL A 103 -9.77 5.39 3.36
C VAL A 103 -9.34 6.82 3.72
N TRP A 104 -9.20 7.12 5.01
CA TRP A 104 -8.63 8.39 5.47
C TRP A 104 -7.19 8.56 5.03
N THR A 105 -6.37 7.51 5.04
CA THR A 105 -4.99 7.58 4.52
C THR A 105 -4.99 7.80 3.00
N GLY A 106 -5.94 7.20 2.27
CA GLY A 106 -6.15 7.46 0.85
C GLY A 106 -6.53 8.91 0.54
N MET A 107 -7.42 9.51 1.32
CA MET A 107 -7.85 10.92 1.14
C MET A 107 -6.81 11.93 1.64
N GLY A 108 -6.35 11.75 2.88
CA GLY A 108 -5.63 12.77 3.64
C GLY A 108 -4.11 12.63 3.67
N LYS A 109 -3.54 11.59 3.07
CA LYS A 109 -2.08 11.37 3.02
C LYS A 109 -1.53 10.90 1.68
N ALA A 110 -2.31 10.15 0.91
CA ALA A 110 -1.79 9.56 -0.32
C ALA A 110 -1.24 10.61 -1.29
N LEU A 111 -1.96 11.73 -1.45
CA LEU A 111 -1.58 12.82 -2.36
C LEU A 111 -0.26 13.53 -1.99
N GLU A 112 0.26 13.35 -0.77
CA GLU A 112 1.63 13.77 -0.43
C GLU A 112 2.69 13.05 -1.28
N MET A 113 2.37 11.86 -1.79
CA MET A 113 3.21 11.01 -2.62
C MET A 113 2.86 11.11 -4.11
N TYR A 114 2.03 12.09 -4.50
CA TYR A 114 1.74 12.38 -5.91
C TYR A 114 2.55 13.59 -6.38
N GLN A 115 3.22 13.45 -7.52
CA GLN A 115 3.98 14.50 -8.19
C GLN A 115 3.16 15.06 -9.37
N PRO A 116 2.60 16.29 -9.25
CA PRO A 116 1.75 16.87 -10.29
C PRO A 116 2.45 17.09 -11.64
N GLU A 117 3.71 17.52 -11.62
CA GLU A 117 4.48 17.91 -12.81
C GLU A 117 4.73 16.71 -13.74
N THR A 118 5.00 15.54 -13.17
CA THR A 118 5.25 14.30 -13.90
C THR A 118 4.02 13.38 -13.94
N LYS A 119 2.92 13.78 -13.29
CA LYS A 119 1.69 12.97 -13.12
C LYS A 119 1.98 11.56 -12.62
N SER A 120 2.89 11.43 -11.66
CA SER A 120 3.40 10.14 -11.19
C SER A 120 3.27 9.98 -9.68
N TRP A 121 3.03 8.75 -9.26
CA TRP A 121 3.01 8.35 -7.86
C TRP A 121 4.40 7.93 -7.42
N LEU A 122 4.86 8.45 -6.28
CA LEU A 122 6.18 8.21 -5.70
C LEU A 122 6.18 7.05 -4.68
N GLN A 123 5.00 6.53 -4.31
CA GLN A 123 4.87 5.44 -3.34
C GLN A 123 3.65 4.58 -3.68
N ALA A 124 3.90 3.27 -3.81
CA ALA A 124 2.93 2.28 -4.29
C ALA A 124 1.69 2.14 -3.39
N HIS A 125 1.87 2.04 -2.07
CA HIS A 125 0.76 1.88 -1.12
C HIS A 125 -0.16 3.11 -1.04
N SER A 126 0.38 4.31 -1.20
CA SER A 126 -0.35 5.58 -1.22
C SER A 126 -1.26 5.62 -2.44
N GLN A 127 -0.72 5.29 -3.61
CA GLN A 127 -1.52 5.17 -4.83
C GLN A 127 -2.61 4.09 -4.67
N ALA A 128 -2.26 2.92 -4.14
CA ALA A 128 -3.21 1.85 -3.85
C ALA A 128 -4.35 2.30 -2.93
N ARG A 129 -4.05 2.98 -1.82
CA ARG A 129 -5.05 3.49 -0.89
C ARG A 129 -5.92 4.58 -1.52
N PHE A 130 -5.33 5.44 -2.35
CA PHE A 130 -6.09 6.42 -3.12
C PHE A 130 -7.07 5.74 -4.10
N VAL A 131 -6.61 4.72 -4.82
CA VAL A 131 -7.45 3.90 -5.72
C VAL A 131 -8.59 3.24 -4.94
N ILE A 132 -8.32 2.63 -3.80
CA ILE A 132 -9.36 2.01 -2.94
C ILE A 132 -10.38 3.07 -2.52
N THR A 133 -9.93 4.25 -2.07
CA THR A 133 -10.84 5.35 -1.72
C THR A 133 -11.72 5.76 -2.90
N GLN A 134 -11.16 5.88 -4.10
CA GLN A 134 -11.91 6.23 -5.32
C GLN A 134 -12.97 5.17 -5.67
N VAL A 135 -12.63 3.88 -5.58
CA VAL A 135 -13.58 2.78 -5.80
C VAL A 135 -14.74 2.84 -4.80
N LEU A 136 -14.46 3.09 -3.52
CA LEU A 136 -15.51 3.20 -2.50
C LEU A 136 -16.39 4.44 -2.67
N LEU A 137 -15.86 5.53 -3.22
CA LEU A 137 -16.64 6.72 -3.58
C LEU A 137 -17.53 6.48 -4.80
N GLU A 138 -17.05 5.72 -5.80
CA GLU A 138 -17.81 5.38 -7.00
C GLU A 138 -18.93 4.37 -6.70
N ALA A 139 -18.69 3.42 -5.78
CA ALA A 139 -19.72 2.51 -5.28
C ALA A 139 -20.97 3.25 -4.77
N GLY A 140 -20.79 4.48 -4.27
CA GLY A 140 -21.88 5.36 -3.95
C GLY A 140 -22.65 4.92 -2.70
N GLU A 141 -23.98 5.01 -2.76
CA GLU A 141 -24.91 4.63 -1.67
C GLU A 141 -24.69 5.34 -0.33
N GLY A 142 -23.83 6.37 -0.29
CA GLY A 142 -23.45 7.08 0.92
C GLY A 142 -22.55 6.27 1.86
N LEU A 143 -21.81 5.28 1.36
CA LEU A 143 -20.80 4.57 2.16
C LEU A 143 -19.66 5.49 2.57
N VAL A 144 -19.02 6.15 1.60
CA VAL A 144 -17.97 7.15 1.82
C VAL A 144 -18.44 8.49 1.29
N LYS A 145 -18.23 9.54 2.08
CA LYS A 145 -18.42 10.93 1.67
C LYS A 145 -17.18 11.73 2.04
N ILE A 146 -16.70 12.54 1.11
CA ILE A 146 -15.64 13.52 1.35
C ILE A 146 -16.18 14.88 0.95
N GLU A 147 -16.02 15.87 1.81
CA GLU A 147 -16.46 17.24 1.55
C GLU A 147 -15.54 18.25 2.22
N GLU A 148 -15.48 19.46 1.66
CA GLU A 148 -14.84 20.58 2.31
C GLU A 148 -15.70 21.06 3.49
N THR A 149 -15.10 21.15 4.68
CA THR A 149 -15.77 21.77 5.85
C THR A 149 -15.52 23.26 5.93
N GLU A 150 -14.38 23.70 5.40
CA GLU A 150 -14.01 25.09 5.24
C GLU A 150 -13.37 25.24 3.87
N GLY A 151 -13.95 26.10 3.03
CA GLY A 151 -13.59 26.24 1.62
C GLY A 151 -12.08 26.37 1.40
N GLY A 152 -11.49 25.43 0.65
CA GLY A 152 -10.07 25.39 0.31
C GLY A 152 -9.12 25.15 1.49
N LYS A 153 -9.63 24.75 2.66
CA LYS A 153 -8.84 24.67 3.90
C LYS A 153 -8.92 23.35 4.62
N ASN A 154 -10.05 22.66 4.61
CA ASN A 154 -10.15 21.41 5.35
C ASN A 154 -11.16 20.45 4.72
N LEU A 155 -10.89 19.15 4.85
CA LEU A 155 -11.70 18.06 4.33
C LEU A 155 -12.21 17.19 5.48
N LEU A 156 -13.48 16.81 5.39
CA LEU A 156 -14.09 15.80 6.25
C LEU A 156 -14.37 14.54 5.44
N LEU A 157 -13.87 13.42 5.93
CA LEU A 157 -14.29 12.10 5.47
C LEU A 157 -15.30 11.52 6.46
N THR A 158 -16.42 11.06 5.92
CA THR A 158 -17.45 10.32 6.64
C THR A 158 -17.54 8.91 6.03
N LEU A 159 -17.45 7.90 6.90
CA LEU A 159 -17.64 6.49 6.55
C LEU A 159 -18.87 5.96 7.31
N ASP A 160 -19.87 5.47 6.58
CA ASP A 160 -21.09 4.90 7.13
C ASP A 160 -20.84 3.45 7.57
N ARG A 161 -20.76 3.24 8.89
CA ARG A 161 -20.53 1.92 9.49
C ARG A 161 -21.56 0.87 9.05
N THR A 162 -22.81 1.28 8.81
CA THR A 162 -23.91 0.35 8.52
C THR A 162 -23.83 -0.29 7.14
N LYS A 163 -22.98 0.25 6.25
CA LYS A 163 -22.86 -0.16 4.85
C LYS A 163 -21.58 -0.93 4.53
N LEU A 164 -20.72 -1.19 5.51
CA LEU A 164 -19.46 -1.91 5.26
C LEU A 164 -19.67 -3.31 4.69
N GLN A 165 -20.74 -3.99 5.13
CA GLN A 165 -21.07 -5.36 4.72
C GLN A 165 -21.75 -5.46 3.35
N THR A 166 -22.10 -4.34 2.71
CA THR A 166 -22.79 -4.33 1.41
C THR A 166 -21.83 -4.14 0.23
N VAL A 167 -20.52 -4.06 0.49
CA VAL A 167 -19.50 -3.82 -0.53
C VAL A 167 -19.02 -5.12 -1.16
N TYR A 168 -19.18 -5.26 -2.47
CA TYR A 168 -18.60 -6.36 -3.25
C TYR A 168 -17.30 -5.89 -3.92
N ILE A 169 -16.17 -6.50 -3.56
CA ILE A 169 -14.89 -6.29 -4.24
C ILE A 169 -14.73 -7.40 -5.29
N THR A 170 -14.76 -7.05 -6.57
CA THR A 170 -14.53 -8.00 -7.67
C THR A 170 -13.14 -7.82 -8.26
N THR A 171 -12.42 -8.93 -8.49
CA THR A 171 -11.10 -8.92 -9.14
C THR A 171 -11.24 -9.05 -10.66
N GLY A 172 -10.63 -8.11 -11.41
CA GLY A 172 -10.73 -7.91 -12.86
C GLY A 172 -9.60 -8.54 -13.70
N ASP A 173 -9.85 -8.71 -15.01
CA ASP A 173 -8.94 -9.22 -16.06
C ASP A 173 -7.82 -8.23 -16.44
N VAL A 174 -6.63 -8.72 -16.82
CA VAL A 174 -5.36 -7.98 -16.93
C VAL A 174 -5.38 -6.81 -17.93
N ASP A 175 -6.02 -6.97 -19.09
CA ASP A 175 -6.06 -5.88 -20.09
C ASP A 175 -7.06 -4.78 -19.68
N SER A 176 -8.15 -5.16 -19.00
CA SER A 176 -9.08 -4.21 -18.38
C SER A 176 -8.49 -3.55 -17.12
N LEU A 177 -7.55 -4.22 -16.46
CA LEU A 177 -6.98 -3.86 -15.17
C LEU A 177 -6.05 -2.65 -15.28
N PHE A 178 -5.23 -2.53 -16.33
CA PHE A 178 -4.43 -1.31 -16.55
C PHE A 178 -5.29 -0.08 -16.75
N SER A 179 -6.30 -0.18 -17.61
CA SER A 179 -7.23 0.91 -17.88
C SER A 179 -8.00 1.29 -16.61
N MET A 180 -8.52 0.28 -15.91
CA MET A 180 -9.24 0.46 -14.64
C MET A 180 -8.36 1.11 -13.57
N TYR A 181 -7.16 0.57 -13.32
CA TYR A 181 -6.28 1.05 -12.26
C TYR A 181 -5.77 2.46 -12.57
N SER A 182 -5.40 2.72 -13.82
CA SER A 182 -5.03 4.06 -14.30
C SER A 182 -6.15 5.06 -14.03
N LYS A 183 -7.41 4.73 -14.41
CA LYS A 183 -8.59 5.56 -14.18
C LYS A 183 -8.75 5.92 -12.69
N TYR A 184 -8.72 4.94 -11.79
CA TYR A 184 -8.92 5.22 -10.36
C TYR A 184 -7.71 5.89 -9.70
N SER A 185 -6.51 5.74 -10.26
CA SER A 185 -5.29 6.38 -9.74
C SER A 185 -5.08 7.80 -10.27
N GLU A 186 -5.94 8.27 -11.18
CA GLU A 186 -5.86 9.62 -11.74
C GLU A 186 -6.21 10.67 -10.67
N VAL A 187 -5.35 11.69 -10.59
CA VAL A 187 -5.54 12.86 -9.73
C VAL A 187 -5.95 14.02 -10.63
N SER A 188 -7.27 14.22 -10.74
CA SER A 188 -7.89 15.23 -11.60
C SER A 188 -8.55 16.34 -10.78
N ASP A 189 -8.74 17.50 -11.39
CA ASP A 189 -9.60 18.59 -10.88
C ASP A 189 -11.04 18.48 -11.39
N GLU A 190 -11.32 17.52 -12.27
CA GLU A 190 -12.63 17.33 -12.87
C GLU A 190 -13.56 16.49 -12.00
N GLY A 191 -14.86 16.79 -12.08
CA GLY A 191 -15.90 16.01 -11.42
C GLY A 191 -16.22 16.48 -10.00
N LYS A 192 -16.79 15.56 -9.21
CA LYS A 192 -17.30 15.86 -7.87
C LYS A 192 -16.19 16.09 -6.83
N TYR A 193 -15.04 15.45 -7.03
CA TYR A 193 -13.91 15.47 -6.11
C TYR A 193 -12.68 16.04 -6.83
N PRO A 194 -12.39 17.35 -6.69
CA PRO A 194 -11.28 18.00 -7.37
C PRO A 194 -9.95 17.68 -6.67
N TRP A 195 -9.47 16.46 -6.83
CA TRP A 195 -8.33 15.89 -6.10
C TRP A 195 -7.03 16.66 -6.30
N ALA A 196 -6.78 17.22 -7.49
CA ALA A 196 -5.59 18.02 -7.74
C ALA A 196 -5.60 19.33 -6.93
N THR A 197 -6.76 19.97 -6.79
CA THR A 197 -6.97 21.15 -5.94
C THR A 197 -6.92 20.77 -4.46
N TRP A 198 -7.58 19.68 -4.07
CA TRP A 198 -7.58 19.18 -2.69
C TRP A 198 -6.21 18.72 -2.21
N ARG A 199 -5.27 18.40 -3.13
CA ARG A 199 -3.88 18.16 -2.76
C ARG A 199 -3.28 19.33 -1.98
N GLU A 200 -3.63 20.57 -2.30
CA GLU A 200 -3.11 21.73 -1.55
C GLU A 200 -3.58 21.72 -0.08
N ILE A 201 -4.81 21.26 0.17
CA ILE A 201 -5.35 21.07 1.53
C ILE A 201 -4.58 19.97 2.26
N VAL A 202 -4.34 18.84 1.60
CA VAL A 202 -3.55 17.71 2.14
C VAL A 202 -2.14 18.19 2.49
N MET A 203 -1.48 18.91 1.59
CA MET A 203 -0.12 19.41 1.77
C MET A 203 -0.04 20.45 2.90
N ALA A 204 -1.07 21.29 3.08
CA ALA A 204 -1.14 22.24 4.19
C ALA A 204 -1.25 21.55 5.56
N HIS A 205 -1.81 20.33 5.62
CA HIS A 205 -1.96 19.54 6.85
C HIS A 205 -0.86 18.48 7.04
N LYS A 206 0.05 18.36 6.07
CA LYS A 206 1.13 17.38 6.07
C LYS A 206 1.94 17.47 7.37
N GLN A 207 2.12 16.32 8.00
CA GLN A 207 2.96 16.19 9.19
C GLN A 207 4.33 15.63 8.80
N PRO A 208 5.43 16.12 9.41
CA PRO A 208 6.74 15.51 9.23
C PRO A 208 6.71 14.02 9.57
N ARG A 209 7.41 13.20 8.79
CA ARG A 209 7.57 11.77 9.10
C ARG A 209 8.34 11.64 10.41
N LYS A 210 7.86 10.75 11.29
CA LYS A 210 8.57 10.42 12.53
C LYS A 210 9.88 9.72 12.21
N MET A 211 10.92 10.03 12.97
CA MET A 211 12.16 9.27 12.99
C MET A 211 12.09 8.24 14.11
N PHE A 212 12.66 7.05 13.88
CA PHE A 212 12.74 5.99 14.87
C PHE A 212 14.15 5.91 15.42
N VAL A 213 14.28 5.93 16.74
CA VAL A 213 15.54 5.67 17.42
C VAL A 213 15.70 4.16 17.57
N GLN A 214 16.77 3.61 17.00
CA GLN A 214 17.03 2.18 17.03
C GLN A 214 18.00 1.84 18.16
N ALA A 215 17.70 0.77 18.89
CA ALA A 215 18.59 0.22 19.90
C ALA A 215 19.87 -0.35 19.26
N ASN A 216 20.90 -0.51 20.08
CA ASN A 216 22.11 -1.28 19.76
C ASN A 216 22.21 -2.51 20.64
N THR A 217 22.98 -3.49 20.18
CA THR A 217 23.34 -4.66 20.99
C THR A 217 24.84 -4.70 21.19
N PHE A 218 25.28 -5.05 22.39
CA PHE A 218 26.70 -5.15 22.77
C PHE A 218 26.96 -6.50 23.40
N ILE A 219 28.13 -7.07 23.15
CA ILE A 219 28.58 -8.29 23.83
C ILE A 219 29.33 -7.86 25.09
N GLU A 220 28.84 -8.27 26.24
CA GLU A 220 29.47 -8.06 27.55
C GLU A 220 29.73 -9.43 28.20
N GLY A 221 30.97 -9.91 28.10
CA GLY A 221 31.30 -11.29 28.48
C GLY A 221 30.60 -12.30 27.58
N ASP A 222 29.80 -13.19 28.19
CA ASP A 222 29.01 -14.21 27.48
C ASP A 222 27.55 -13.79 27.24
N GLU A 223 27.19 -12.54 27.56
CA GLU A 223 25.82 -12.02 27.42
C GLU A 223 25.73 -10.94 26.32
N VAL A 224 24.57 -10.87 25.66
CA VAL A 224 24.22 -9.76 24.76
C VAL A 224 23.34 -8.77 25.52
N LYS A 225 23.80 -7.52 25.61
CA LYS A 225 23.05 -6.41 26.22
C LYS A 225 22.38 -5.57 25.16
N LEU A 226 21.09 -5.27 25.36
CA LEU A 226 20.34 -4.31 24.56
C LEU A 226 20.46 -2.92 25.17
N LYS A 227 21.01 -1.96 24.42
CA LYS A 227 21.07 -0.55 24.80
C LYS A 227 20.01 0.22 24.04
N ASN A 228 19.04 0.77 24.79
CA ASN A 228 18.04 1.67 24.26
C ASN A 228 18.50 3.12 24.41
N TYR A 229 17.97 3.98 23.55
CA TYR A 229 18.27 5.41 23.54
C TYR A 229 16.97 6.20 23.67
N GLU A 230 17.07 7.46 24.09
CA GLU A 230 15.93 8.36 24.19
C GLU A 230 15.32 8.64 22.82
N SER A 231 13.98 8.81 22.75
CA SER A 231 13.28 9.16 21.51
C SER A 231 13.43 10.64 21.15
N SER A 232 14.67 11.10 20.99
CA SER A 232 15.05 12.49 20.71
C SER A 232 16.06 12.57 19.55
N PRO A 233 16.27 13.75 18.93
CA PRO A 233 17.34 13.95 17.96
C PRO A 233 18.72 13.52 18.48
N GLU A 234 19.02 13.85 19.73
CA GLU A 234 20.26 13.45 20.41
C GLU A 234 20.34 11.94 20.58
N GLY A 235 19.22 11.28 20.90
CA GLY A 235 19.14 9.82 20.98
C GLY A 235 19.36 9.13 19.64
N VAL A 236 18.85 9.69 18.53
CA VAL A 236 19.19 9.22 17.18
C VAL A 236 20.70 9.28 16.98
N ILE A 237 21.32 10.45 17.19
CA ILE A 237 22.75 10.66 16.96
C ILE A 237 23.58 9.69 17.81
N GLN A 238 23.29 9.60 19.11
CA GLN A 238 24.02 8.72 20.01
C GLN A 238 23.88 7.25 19.60
N SER A 239 22.70 6.83 19.12
CA SER A 239 22.50 5.46 18.66
C SER A 239 23.39 5.08 17.48
N TRP A 240 23.80 6.04 16.64
CA TRP A 240 24.70 5.83 15.50
C TRP A 240 26.17 5.92 15.90
N ILE A 241 26.53 6.87 16.77
CA ILE A 241 27.88 6.96 17.35
C ILE A 241 28.26 5.63 18.00
N ASP A 242 27.34 5.06 18.79
CA ASP A 242 27.58 3.82 19.50
C ASP A 242 27.45 2.57 18.61
N ARG A 243 27.01 2.71 17.35
CA ARG A 243 26.77 1.58 16.43
C ARG A 243 28.05 1.16 15.72
N PHE A 244 28.87 2.14 15.35
CA PHE A 244 30.13 1.95 14.68
C PHE A 244 31.22 2.66 15.49
N PRO A 245 31.96 1.93 16.33
CA PRO A 245 32.88 2.53 17.30
C PRO A 245 34.16 3.09 16.67
N ASP A 246 34.40 2.84 15.38
CA ASP A 246 35.54 3.36 14.63
C ASP A 246 35.12 3.96 13.29
N ALA A 247 36.02 4.77 12.70
CA ALA A 247 35.79 5.52 11.46
C ALA A 247 36.14 4.74 10.18
N SER A 248 36.44 3.44 10.27
CA SER A 248 36.86 2.65 9.09
C SER A 248 35.79 2.58 8.01
N ILE A 249 34.52 2.63 8.41
CA ILE A 249 33.38 2.65 7.49
C ILE A 249 33.33 3.97 6.71
N ASP A 250 33.70 5.09 7.33
CA ASP A 250 33.67 6.40 6.68
C ASP A 250 34.67 6.43 5.51
N GLU A 251 35.89 5.91 5.72
CA GLU A 251 36.91 5.79 4.67
C GLU A 251 36.45 4.91 3.49
N ILE A 252 35.76 3.80 3.77
CA ILE A 252 35.22 2.91 2.74
C ILE A 252 34.12 3.62 1.95
N LEU A 253 33.22 4.34 2.62
CA LEU A 253 32.13 5.06 1.97
C LEU A 253 32.67 6.18 1.06
N GLU A 254 33.68 6.92 1.51
CA GLU A 254 34.34 7.96 0.71
C GLU A 254 35.01 7.38 -0.53
N ALA A 255 35.77 6.29 -0.39
CA ALA A 255 36.44 5.66 -1.53
C ALA A 255 35.44 5.12 -2.58
N LEU A 256 34.31 4.56 -2.14
CA LEU A 256 33.23 4.12 -3.04
C LEU A 256 32.59 5.32 -3.76
N TYR A 257 32.33 6.40 -3.03
CA TYR A 257 31.80 7.63 -3.61
C TYR A 257 32.72 8.20 -4.69
N GLU A 258 34.02 8.33 -4.40
CA GLU A 258 35.01 8.85 -5.36
C GLU A 258 35.10 8.02 -6.63
N LYS A 259 34.99 6.70 -6.50
CA LYS A 259 35.02 5.78 -7.64
C LYS A 259 33.83 5.97 -8.58
N ASP A 260 32.65 6.21 -8.01
CA ASP A 260 31.39 6.23 -8.76
C ASP A 260 30.91 7.65 -9.11
N ILE A 261 31.55 8.71 -8.57
CA ILE A 261 31.16 10.10 -8.84
C ILE A 261 31.13 10.43 -10.34
N CYS A 262 31.97 9.77 -11.15
CA CYS A 262 32.01 9.97 -12.59
C CYS A 262 30.72 9.59 -13.33
N TYR A 263 29.83 8.79 -12.73
CA TYR A 263 28.54 8.38 -13.30
C TYR A 263 27.41 9.37 -13.05
N TYR A 264 27.59 10.31 -12.12
CA TYR A 264 26.61 11.32 -11.77
C TYR A 264 27.07 12.68 -12.32
N LYS A 265 26.28 13.27 -13.22
CA LYS A 265 26.50 14.62 -13.76
C LYS A 265 25.49 15.60 -13.20
#